data_AF-A0A958KXS8-F1
#
_entry.id   AF-A0A958KXS8-F1
#
_cell.length_a   1.000
_cell.length_b   1.000
_cell.length_c   1.000
_cell.angle_alpha   90.00
_cell.angle_beta   90.00
_cell.angle_gamma   90.00
#
_symmetry.space_group_name_H-M   'P 1'
#
loop_
_entity.id
_entity.type
_entity.pdbx_description
1 polymer ?
#
loop_
_entity_poly.entity_id
_entity_poly.type
_entity_poly.pdbx_seq_one_letter_code
_entity_poly.pdbx_strand_id
1 'polypeptide(L)'
;GPLMNLIFAIFVFGVVGMLGEKVPGTQLGDIDTGSAAYSAGFRSGDQILKIGSTSVNQWSEVKEIIERSAGKTLSFVVQHDGSEQVEEISAMPEIGKNPFLFSTERQVGQIEGLSTDSASSLIAVPNEKSPAALSGLKTFDLIESINGTEVNYWRQLEPLLAAGIVAGEIKIVARGFSDKGESLPERTIQLPITGLNNDSPLLNQIGITRTDLFLLSIREKSPAALAGLKAGDQVVDVDGKKVLQWQTILDKVKSFKLADKSIAFTVSRNGEEKTVSIIPEQIDLPTEQGAMESRYAIGVVPAILSSPNAPYLFKISNPLSAAVYGVQQSWVWTKLIAISLVRLVQNEVSARNIGGVITIGRVASKSFEVGVGAFLKMMAIISINLFLLNLLPVPVLDGGHLVFFTIEALKGAPISFKKLEIAQQVGLVLLLSLMLFALFNDISHLISSW
;
A
#
# COMPACT_ATOMS: atom_id res chain seq x y z
N GLY A 1 26.98 -2.10 -25.07
CA GLY A 1 26.54 -1.49 -23.81
C GLY A 1 25.32 -2.15 -23.21
N PRO A 2 24.14 -2.05 -23.84
CA PRO A 2 22.86 -2.16 -23.12
C PRO A 2 22.53 -3.61 -22.73
N LEU A 3 22.88 -4.56 -23.60
CA LEU A 3 22.68 -5.99 -23.34
C LEU A 3 23.35 -6.45 -22.04
N MET A 4 24.50 -5.88 -21.65
CA MET A 4 25.16 -6.22 -20.40
C MET A 4 24.38 -5.77 -19.17
N ASN A 5 23.68 -4.64 -19.25
CA ASN A 5 22.79 -4.19 -18.17
C ASN A 5 21.61 -5.15 -18.01
N LEU A 6 21.01 -5.60 -19.12
CA LEU A 6 19.94 -6.61 -19.07
C LEU A 6 20.44 -7.94 -18.49
N ILE A 7 21.59 -8.43 -18.95
CA ILE A 7 22.20 -9.68 -18.45
C ILE A 7 22.51 -9.56 -16.95
N PHE A 8 23.06 -8.43 -16.51
CA PHE A 8 23.33 -8.17 -15.10
C PHE A 8 22.03 -8.18 -14.28
N ALA A 9 20.98 -7.53 -14.74
CA ALA A 9 19.68 -7.55 -14.07
C ALA A 9 19.13 -8.98 -13.92
N ILE A 10 19.16 -9.76 -15.01
CA ILE A 10 18.73 -11.18 -14.99
C ILE A 10 19.49 -11.96 -13.93
N PHE A 11 20.81 -11.81 -13.89
CA PHE A 11 21.65 -12.48 -12.90
C PHE A 11 21.29 -12.05 -11.47
N VAL A 12 21.18 -10.75 -11.21
CA VAL A 12 20.89 -10.22 -9.88
C VAL A 12 19.51 -10.62 -9.38
N PHE A 13 18.48 -10.59 -10.23
CA PHE A 13 17.15 -11.10 -9.86
C PHE A 13 17.18 -12.61 -9.55
N GLY A 14 17.98 -13.39 -10.28
CA GLY A 14 18.20 -14.79 -9.94
C GLY A 14 18.83 -14.98 -8.56
N VAL A 15 19.88 -14.22 -8.25
CA VAL A 15 20.51 -14.23 -6.91
C VAL A 15 19.52 -13.83 -5.82
N VAL A 16 18.71 -12.80 -6.05
CA VAL A 16 17.66 -12.36 -5.12
C VAL A 16 16.65 -13.50 -4.87
N GLY A 17 16.21 -14.19 -5.92
CA GLY A 17 15.33 -15.36 -5.79
C GLY A 17 15.96 -16.49 -4.97
N MET A 18 17.28 -16.68 -5.06
CA MET A 18 18.02 -17.69 -4.28
C MET A 18 18.23 -17.28 -2.81
N LEU A 19 18.47 -16.00 -2.53
CA LEU A 19 18.55 -15.48 -1.16
C LEU A 19 17.20 -15.63 -0.44
N GLY A 20 16.13 -15.51 -1.20
CA GLY A 20 14.76 -15.59 -0.74
C GLY A 20 14.23 -14.23 -0.33
N GLU A 21 12.92 -14.04 -0.51
CA GLU A 21 12.23 -12.78 -0.25
C GLU A 21 10.95 -13.04 0.54
N LYS A 22 10.68 -12.15 1.48
CA LYS A 22 9.39 -12.11 2.18
C LYS A 22 8.38 -11.43 1.26
N VAL A 23 7.38 -12.18 0.83
CA VAL A 23 6.27 -11.68 0.01
C VAL A 23 4.95 -11.93 0.73
N PRO A 24 3.87 -11.19 0.40
CA PRO A 24 2.56 -11.49 0.97
C PRO A 24 2.13 -12.92 0.63
N GLY A 25 1.76 -13.69 1.66
CA GLY A 25 1.19 -15.02 1.50
C GLY A 25 -0.24 -14.99 0.98
N THR A 26 -0.93 -16.14 1.01
CA THR A 26 -2.32 -16.28 0.56
C THR A 26 -3.36 -16.15 1.68
N GLN A 27 -2.92 -15.77 2.88
CA GLN A 27 -3.83 -15.45 3.98
C GLN A 27 -4.56 -14.15 3.68
N LEU A 28 -5.89 -14.17 3.76
CA LEU A 28 -6.76 -13.03 3.59
C LEU A 28 -6.70 -12.13 4.81
N GLY A 29 -6.79 -10.83 4.55
CA GLY A 29 -6.90 -9.78 5.54
C GLY A 29 -8.28 -9.72 6.17
N ASP A 30 -8.67 -8.52 6.59
CA ASP A 30 -10.02 -8.27 7.08
C ASP A 30 -11.00 -8.16 5.89
N ILE A 31 -12.10 -8.92 5.94
CA ILE A 31 -13.14 -8.93 4.92
C ILE A 31 -14.38 -8.19 5.44
N ASP A 32 -14.86 -7.22 4.68
CA ASP A 32 -16.11 -6.50 4.98
C ASP A 32 -17.33 -7.43 4.79
N THR A 33 -18.22 -7.47 5.78
CA THR A 33 -19.44 -8.30 5.76
C THR A 33 -20.43 -7.96 4.64
N GLY A 34 -20.36 -6.77 4.05
CA GLY A 34 -21.16 -6.35 2.90
C GLY A 34 -20.50 -6.62 1.55
N SER A 35 -19.28 -7.17 1.52
CA SER A 35 -18.52 -7.38 0.29
C SER A 35 -18.96 -8.61 -0.51
N ALA A 36 -18.60 -8.64 -1.79
CA ALA A 36 -18.77 -9.81 -2.65
C ALA A 36 -18.00 -11.03 -2.11
N ALA A 37 -16.79 -10.84 -1.57
CA ALA A 37 -16.00 -11.90 -0.95
C ALA A 37 -16.74 -12.54 0.24
N TYR A 38 -17.28 -11.73 1.15
CA TYR A 38 -18.01 -12.27 2.30
C TYR A 38 -19.26 -13.06 1.86
N SER A 39 -19.98 -12.51 0.89
CA SER A 39 -21.18 -13.13 0.30
C SER A 39 -20.88 -14.45 -0.41
N ALA A 40 -19.69 -14.60 -1.01
CA ALA A 40 -19.24 -15.84 -1.60
C ALA A 40 -18.87 -16.92 -0.57
N GLY A 41 -18.58 -16.53 0.68
CA GLY A 41 -18.26 -17.45 1.77
C GLY A 41 -16.91 -17.19 2.43
N PHE A 42 -16.08 -16.30 1.89
CA PHE A 42 -14.77 -16.00 2.48
C PHE A 42 -14.92 -15.34 3.84
N ARG A 43 -13.99 -15.61 4.75
CA ARG A 43 -13.90 -15.01 6.09
C ARG A 43 -12.51 -14.41 6.32
N SER A 44 -12.45 -13.43 7.21
CA SER A 44 -11.19 -12.77 7.58
C SER A 44 -10.20 -13.79 8.13
N GLY A 45 -8.95 -13.74 7.65
CA GLY A 45 -7.90 -14.67 8.05
C GLY A 45 -7.89 -16.01 7.32
N ASP A 46 -8.87 -16.30 6.45
CA ASP A 46 -8.85 -17.51 5.60
C ASP A 46 -7.58 -17.59 4.77
N GLN A 47 -7.03 -18.78 4.59
CA GLN A 47 -5.89 -19.01 3.70
C GLN A 47 -6.36 -19.65 2.39
N ILE A 48 -6.08 -19.00 1.26
CA ILE A 48 -6.35 -19.60 -0.05
C ILE A 48 -5.26 -20.62 -0.36
N LEU A 49 -5.64 -21.87 -0.54
CA LEU A 49 -4.73 -22.98 -0.85
C LEU A 49 -4.67 -23.25 -2.36
N LYS A 50 -5.81 -23.17 -3.05
CA LYS A 50 -5.92 -23.41 -4.50
C LYS A 50 -6.97 -22.52 -5.17
N ILE A 51 -6.77 -22.28 -6.45
CA ILE A 51 -7.78 -21.70 -7.35
C ILE A 51 -7.93 -22.63 -8.56
N GLY A 52 -9.10 -23.25 -8.70
CA GLY A 52 -9.32 -24.36 -9.62
C GLY A 52 -8.35 -25.51 -9.34
N SER A 53 -7.56 -25.90 -10.35
CA SER A 53 -6.53 -26.95 -10.20
C SER A 53 -5.16 -26.41 -9.74
N THR A 54 -5.00 -25.10 -9.61
CA THR A 54 -3.70 -24.47 -9.38
C THR A 54 -3.50 -24.19 -7.89
N SER A 55 -2.45 -24.76 -7.29
CA SER A 55 -2.01 -24.38 -5.94
C SER A 55 -1.39 -23.00 -5.95
N VAL A 56 -1.68 -22.21 -4.92
CA VAL A 56 -1.18 -20.84 -4.76
C VAL A 56 -0.48 -20.69 -3.41
N ASN A 57 0.64 -19.97 -3.39
CA ASN A 57 1.44 -19.76 -2.16
C ASN A 57 1.73 -18.29 -1.87
N GLN A 58 1.55 -17.43 -2.87
CA GLN A 58 1.77 -15.99 -2.75
C GLN A 58 0.61 -15.21 -3.33
N TRP A 59 0.35 -14.03 -2.77
CA TRP A 59 -0.78 -13.19 -3.16
C TRP A 59 -0.75 -12.77 -4.63
N SER A 60 0.44 -12.59 -5.21
CA SER A 60 0.59 -12.24 -6.63
C SER A 60 -0.01 -13.28 -7.57
N GLU A 61 0.04 -14.57 -7.22
CA GLU A 61 -0.57 -15.65 -8.00
C GLU A 61 -2.10 -15.59 -7.92
N VAL A 62 -2.64 -15.42 -6.70
CA VAL A 62 -4.08 -15.27 -6.47
C VAL A 62 -4.62 -14.11 -7.29
N LYS A 63 -3.97 -12.96 -7.18
CA LYS A 63 -4.35 -11.74 -7.88
C LYS A 63 -4.27 -11.90 -9.41
N GLU A 64 -3.19 -12.46 -9.94
CA GLU A 64 -3.05 -12.69 -11.39
C GLU A 64 -4.17 -13.58 -11.94
N ILE A 65 -4.55 -14.63 -11.22
CA ILE A 65 -5.64 -15.53 -11.63
C ILE A 65 -6.99 -14.78 -11.63
N ILE A 66 -7.28 -14.00 -10.58
CA ILE A 66 -8.51 -13.21 -10.47
C ILE A 66 -8.58 -12.15 -11.59
N GLU A 67 -7.51 -11.39 -11.80
CA GLU A 67 -7.46 -10.30 -12.77
C GLU A 67 -7.72 -10.76 -14.20
N ARG A 68 -7.29 -11.99 -14.55
CA ARG A 68 -7.47 -12.58 -15.89
C ARG A 68 -8.79 -13.33 -16.07
N SER A 69 -9.58 -13.49 -15.02
CA SER A 69 -10.78 -14.35 -15.00
C SER A 69 -12.09 -13.57 -14.84
N ALA A 70 -12.11 -12.30 -15.27
CA ALA A 70 -13.31 -11.49 -15.23
C ALA A 70 -14.49 -12.19 -15.94
N GLY A 71 -15.65 -12.25 -15.26
CA GLY A 71 -16.86 -12.89 -15.76
C GLY A 71 -16.82 -14.43 -15.80
N LYS A 72 -15.78 -15.06 -15.23
CA LYS A 72 -15.69 -16.53 -15.11
C LYS A 72 -15.72 -16.92 -13.64
N THR A 73 -16.63 -17.83 -13.27
CA THR A 73 -16.64 -18.39 -11.92
C THR A 73 -15.34 -19.15 -11.64
N LEU A 74 -14.68 -18.77 -10.56
CA LEU A 74 -13.51 -19.44 -10.02
C LEU A 74 -13.92 -20.24 -8.78
N SER A 75 -13.36 -21.44 -8.65
CA SER A 75 -13.43 -22.23 -7.42
C SER A 75 -12.16 -22.00 -6.60
N PHE A 76 -12.31 -21.75 -5.31
CA PHE A 76 -11.26 -21.48 -4.34
C PHE A 76 -11.31 -22.55 -3.26
N VAL A 77 -10.19 -23.21 -3.02
CA VAL A 77 -10.04 -24.09 -1.85
C VAL A 77 -9.42 -23.25 -0.74
N VAL A 78 -10.17 -23.02 0.32
CA VAL A 78 -9.75 -22.18 1.45
C VAL A 78 -9.66 -22.98 2.74
N GLN A 79 -8.73 -22.61 3.61
CA GLN A 79 -8.66 -23.08 4.99
C GLN A 79 -9.08 -21.93 5.91
N HIS A 80 -10.03 -22.17 6.79
CA HIS A 80 -10.49 -21.13 7.72
C HIS A 80 -9.45 -20.82 8.80
N ASP A 81 -9.38 -19.54 9.21
CA ASP A 81 -8.43 -19.09 10.23
C ASP A 81 -8.59 -19.90 11.54
N GLY A 82 -7.47 -20.37 12.09
CA GLY A 82 -7.45 -21.19 13.30
C GLY A 82 -8.14 -22.56 13.20
N SER A 83 -8.50 -23.04 12.00
CA SER A 83 -9.17 -24.32 11.77
C SER A 83 -8.39 -25.20 10.79
N GLU A 84 -8.49 -26.52 10.94
CA GLU A 84 -8.03 -27.48 9.92
C GLU A 84 -9.07 -27.72 8.82
N GLN A 85 -10.26 -27.13 8.96
CA GLN A 85 -11.34 -27.27 7.98
C GLN A 85 -10.99 -26.56 6.68
N VAL A 86 -11.20 -27.27 5.58
CA VAL A 86 -11.04 -26.78 4.22
C VAL A 86 -12.40 -26.75 3.55
N GLU A 87 -12.73 -25.63 2.91
CA GLU A 87 -13.98 -25.43 2.17
C GLU A 87 -13.68 -25.04 0.72
N GLU A 88 -14.58 -25.41 -0.18
CA GLU A 88 -14.56 -24.97 -1.58
C GLU A 88 -15.57 -23.84 -1.77
N ILE A 89 -15.06 -22.64 -2.06
CA ILE A 89 -15.83 -21.42 -2.27
C ILE A 89 -15.85 -21.08 -3.76
N SER A 90 -17.02 -20.74 -4.29
CA SER A 90 -17.14 -20.25 -5.67
C SER A 90 -17.38 -18.73 -5.69
N ALA A 91 -16.55 -18.01 -6.45
CA ALA A 91 -16.73 -16.58 -6.66
C ALA A 91 -16.45 -16.19 -8.11
N MET A 92 -17.20 -15.22 -8.63
CA MET A 92 -17.02 -14.70 -9.99
C MET A 92 -16.38 -13.31 -9.91
N PRO A 93 -15.16 -13.11 -10.42
CA PRO A 93 -14.57 -11.80 -10.52
C PRO A 93 -15.38 -10.89 -11.45
N GLU A 94 -15.71 -9.70 -10.98
CA GLU A 94 -16.39 -8.67 -11.78
C GLU A 94 -15.38 -7.81 -12.54
N ILE A 95 -15.81 -7.21 -13.65
CA ILE A 95 -14.97 -6.30 -14.42
C ILE A 95 -14.84 -4.97 -13.65
N GLY A 96 -13.67 -4.74 -13.06
CA GLY A 96 -13.31 -3.50 -12.37
C GLY A 96 -12.32 -2.66 -13.18
N LYS A 97 -12.19 -1.38 -12.81
CA LYS A 97 -11.08 -0.55 -13.31
C LYS A 97 -9.77 -1.08 -12.74
N ASN A 98 -8.73 -1.21 -13.57
CA ASN A 98 -7.42 -1.60 -13.08
C ASN A 98 -6.82 -0.44 -12.26
N PRO A 99 -6.58 -0.61 -10.94
CA PRO A 99 -6.00 0.45 -10.12
C PRO A 99 -4.54 0.74 -10.50
N PHE A 100 -3.86 -0.23 -11.12
CA PHE A 100 -2.48 -0.08 -11.58
C PHE A 100 -2.41 0.62 -12.94
N LEU A 101 -2.11 1.93 -12.97
CA LEU A 101 -1.04 2.32 -13.92
C LEU A 101 0.14 1.62 -13.33
N PHE A 102 0.85 0.67 -13.89
CA PHE A 102 1.49 0.73 -15.16
C PHE A 102 1.10 -0.55 -15.91
N SER A 103 -0.13 -1.02 -15.69
CA SER A 103 -0.72 -2.13 -16.43
C SER A 103 -1.04 -1.69 -17.86
N THR A 104 -0.94 -2.60 -18.82
CA THR A 104 -1.51 -2.38 -20.17
C THR A 104 -3.03 -2.52 -20.16
N GLU A 105 -3.57 -3.28 -19.20
CA GLU A 105 -5.00 -3.55 -19.07
C GLU A 105 -5.69 -2.42 -18.29
N ARG A 106 -6.66 -1.76 -18.90
CA ARG A 106 -7.47 -0.72 -18.23
C ARG A 106 -8.55 -1.29 -17.31
N GLN A 107 -8.92 -2.54 -17.54
CA GLN A 107 -9.92 -3.27 -16.77
C GLN A 107 -9.40 -4.67 -16.46
N VAL A 108 -9.74 -5.18 -15.27
CA VAL A 108 -9.34 -6.50 -14.80
C VAL A 108 -10.45 -7.11 -13.95
N GLY A 109 -10.44 -8.43 -13.80
CA GLY A 109 -11.30 -9.12 -12.84
C GLY A 109 -10.97 -8.71 -11.41
N GLN A 110 -11.97 -8.46 -10.59
CA GLN A 110 -11.82 -8.15 -9.17
C GLN A 110 -12.92 -8.84 -8.37
N ILE A 111 -12.59 -9.26 -7.16
CA ILE A 111 -13.58 -9.71 -6.16
C ILE A 111 -13.49 -8.70 -5.03
N GLU A 112 -14.54 -7.89 -4.88
CA GLU A 112 -14.62 -6.90 -3.82
C GLU A 112 -14.45 -7.55 -2.45
N GLY A 113 -13.60 -6.99 -1.60
CA GLY A 113 -13.32 -7.47 -0.24
C GLY A 113 -12.15 -8.44 -0.11
N LEU A 114 -11.57 -8.94 -1.21
CA LEU A 114 -10.35 -9.75 -1.15
C LEU A 114 -9.09 -8.87 -1.07
N SER A 115 -8.36 -8.97 0.04
CA SER A 115 -7.06 -8.33 0.25
C SER A 115 -6.20 -9.15 1.23
N THR A 116 -4.94 -8.77 1.42
CA THR A 116 -4.06 -9.30 2.48
C THR A 116 -3.93 -8.35 3.67
N ASP A 117 -4.68 -7.24 3.66
CA ASP A 117 -4.53 -6.17 4.63
C ASP A 117 -5.43 -6.42 5.84
N SER A 118 -4.81 -6.51 7.02
CA SER A 118 -5.52 -6.68 8.27
C SER A 118 -5.39 -5.41 9.10
N ALA A 119 -6.41 -5.04 9.86
CA ALA A 119 -6.23 -4.01 10.87
C ALA A 119 -5.26 -4.50 11.94
N SER A 120 -4.32 -3.64 12.32
CA SER A 120 -3.40 -3.89 13.43
C SER A 120 -4.15 -4.01 14.76
N SER A 121 -3.44 -4.44 15.80
CA SER A 121 -3.91 -4.50 17.19
C SER A 121 -3.95 -3.13 17.88
N LEU A 122 -3.97 -2.03 17.11
CA LEU A 122 -4.06 -0.67 17.62
C LEU A 122 -5.48 -0.38 18.13
N ILE A 123 -5.60 0.01 19.39
CA ILE A 123 -6.89 0.19 20.06
C ILE A 123 -7.23 1.66 20.31
N ALA A 124 -8.53 1.94 20.42
CA ALA A 124 -9.05 3.15 21.02
C ALA A 124 -9.79 2.84 22.32
N VAL A 125 -9.68 3.74 23.29
CA VAL A 125 -10.34 3.66 24.60
C VAL A 125 -11.13 4.96 24.83
N PRO A 126 -12.32 5.11 24.20
CA PRO A 126 -13.04 6.39 24.15
C PRO A 126 -13.65 6.82 25.49
N ASN A 127 -13.89 5.86 26.39
CA ASN A 127 -14.49 6.12 27.70
C ASN A 127 -13.43 5.95 28.80
N GLU A 128 -13.04 7.07 29.42
CA GLU A 128 -12.06 7.08 30.52
C GLU A 128 -12.51 6.32 31.77
N LYS A 129 -13.81 6.01 31.89
CA LYS A 129 -14.38 5.21 32.99
C LYS A 129 -14.52 3.73 32.64
N SER A 130 -14.08 3.31 31.45
CA SER A 130 -14.14 1.90 31.04
C SER A 130 -13.13 1.04 31.82
N PRO A 131 -13.35 -0.28 31.93
CA PRO A 131 -12.37 -1.19 32.51
C PRO A 131 -10.98 -1.07 31.87
N ALA A 132 -10.90 -0.91 30.54
CA ALA A 132 -9.64 -0.71 29.83
C ALA A 132 -8.90 0.55 30.28
N ALA A 133 -9.60 1.69 30.32
CA ALA A 133 -9.02 2.96 30.75
C ALA A 133 -8.55 2.92 32.21
N LEU A 134 -9.38 2.39 33.11
CA LEU A 134 -9.08 2.30 34.54
C LEU A 134 -7.89 1.37 34.83
N SER A 135 -7.66 0.36 33.99
CA SER A 135 -6.48 -0.51 34.04
C SER A 135 -5.23 0.11 33.40
N GLY A 136 -5.35 1.27 32.73
CA GLY A 136 -4.22 2.01 32.17
C GLY A 136 -3.97 1.81 30.68
N LEU A 137 -4.88 1.16 29.95
CA LEU A 137 -4.89 1.21 28.48
C LEU A 137 -5.30 2.60 28.01
N LYS A 138 -4.70 3.05 26.91
CA LYS A 138 -4.94 4.36 26.32
C LYS A 138 -5.31 4.23 24.86
N THR A 139 -6.02 5.23 24.34
CA THR A 139 -6.23 5.37 22.90
C THR A 139 -4.88 5.46 22.19
N PHE A 140 -4.74 4.72 21.09
CA PHE A 140 -3.52 4.51 20.30
C PHE A 140 -2.46 3.63 20.97
N ASP A 141 -2.84 2.82 21.96
CA ASP A 141 -2.00 1.70 22.39
C ASP A 141 -2.05 0.57 21.34
N LEU A 142 -0.88 0.01 21.01
CA LEU A 142 -0.74 -1.23 20.25
C LEU A 142 -0.70 -2.39 21.24
N ILE A 143 -1.64 -3.33 21.14
CA ILE A 143 -1.62 -4.56 21.94
C ILE A 143 -0.65 -5.55 21.29
N GLU A 144 0.44 -5.89 21.98
CA GLU A 144 1.47 -6.78 21.45
C GLU A 144 1.26 -8.23 21.88
N SER A 145 0.70 -8.45 23.09
CA SER A 145 0.32 -9.80 23.53
C SER A 145 -0.81 -9.79 24.56
N ILE A 146 -1.53 -10.91 24.62
CA ILE A 146 -2.54 -11.21 25.65
C ILE A 146 -2.18 -12.59 26.24
N ASN A 147 -1.96 -12.64 27.55
CA ASN A 147 -1.54 -13.85 28.28
C ASN A 147 -0.32 -14.55 27.65
N GLY A 148 0.63 -13.75 27.14
CA GLY A 148 1.84 -14.25 26.46
C GLY A 148 1.63 -14.73 25.02
N THR A 149 0.39 -14.74 24.51
CA THR A 149 0.11 -15.00 23.09
C THR A 149 0.22 -13.70 22.31
N GLU A 150 1.03 -13.70 21.26
CA GLU A 150 1.26 -12.53 20.40
C GLU A 150 -0.03 -12.10 19.69
N VAL A 151 -0.24 -10.79 19.58
CA VAL A 151 -1.37 -10.18 18.88
C VAL A 151 -0.84 -9.28 17.77
N ASN A 152 -1.15 -9.66 16.54
CA ASN A 152 -0.76 -8.91 15.34
C ASN A 152 -1.93 -8.19 14.69
N TYR A 153 -3.15 -8.71 14.86
CA TYR A 153 -4.34 -8.24 14.16
C TYR A 153 -5.50 -7.96 15.12
N TRP A 154 -6.32 -6.97 14.77
CA TRP A 154 -7.52 -6.63 15.52
C TRP A 154 -8.43 -7.84 15.78
N ARG A 155 -8.65 -8.68 14.76
CA ARG A 155 -9.53 -9.86 14.86
C ARG A 155 -9.12 -10.88 15.92
N GLN A 156 -7.87 -10.85 16.38
CA GLN A 156 -7.35 -11.75 17.40
C GLN A 156 -7.68 -11.30 18.83
N LEU A 157 -8.03 -10.02 19.03
CA LEU A 157 -8.25 -9.47 20.36
C LEU A 157 -9.39 -10.17 21.11
N GLU A 158 -10.58 -10.21 20.51
CA GLU A 158 -11.75 -10.75 21.19
C GLU A 158 -11.64 -12.25 21.54
N PRO A 159 -11.19 -13.14 20.63
CA PRO A 159 -10.95 -14.54 20.97
C PRO A 159 -9.92 -14.74 22.10
N LEU A 160 -8.83 -13.98 22.10
CA LEU A 160 -7.78 -14.10 23.10
C LEU A 160 -8.22 -13.54 24.47
N LEU A 161 -8.98 -12.46 24.48
CA LEU A 161 -9.58 -11.93 25.70
C LEU A 161 -10.59 -12.93 26.29
N ALA A 162 -11.44 -13.53 25.44
CA ALA A 162 -12.40 -14.55 25.86
C ALA A 162 -11.69 -15.79 26.47
N ALA A 163 -10.60 -16.24 25.85
CA ALA A 163 -9.77 -17.31 26.42
C ALA A 163 -9.17 -16.92 27.78
N GLY A 164 -8.74 -15.66 27.95
CA GLY A 164 -8.26 -15.14 29.23
C GLY A 164 -9.33 -15.10 30.33
N ILE A 165 -10.59 -14.78 29.98
CA ILE A 165 -11.72 -14.86 30.93
C ILE A 165 -11.87 -16.29 31.45
N VAL A 166 -11.82 -17.29 30.56
CA VAL A 166 -11.92 -18.71 30.92
C VAL A 166 -10.74 -19.13 31.80
N ALA A 167 -9.53 -18.63 31.52
CA ALA A 167 -8.34 -18.88 32.32
C ALA A 167 -8.35 -18.15 33.68
N GLY A 168 -9.26 -17.20 33.89
CA GLY A 168 -9.37 -16.41 35.12
C GLY A 168 -8.37 -15.25 35.21
N GLU A 169 -7.62 -14.96 34.15
CA GLU A 169 -6.72 -13.80 34.09
C GLU A 169 -6.60 -13.22 32.68
N ILE A 170 -6.50 -11.89 32.59
CA ILE A 170 -6.23 -11.16 31.35
C ILE A 170 -5.06 -10.22 31.61
N LYS A 171 -3.89 -10.62 31.14
CA LYS A 171 -2.64 -9.86 31.16
C LYS A 171 -2.33 -9.38 29.75
N ILE A 172 -2.37 -8.08 29.55
CA ILE A 172 -2.09 -7.44 28.26
C ILE A 172 -0.71 -6.79 28.31
N VAL A 173 0.10 -7.02 27.29
CA VAL A 173 1.28 -6.18 27.01
C VAL A 173 0.90 -5.20 25.92
N ALA A 174 0.99 -3.91 26.22
CA ALA A 174 0.64 -2.85 25.31
C ALA A 174 1.71 -1.75 25.27
N ARG A 175 1.79 -1.08 24.12
CA ARG A 175 2.79 -0.06 23.83
C ARG A 175 2.14 1.18 23.25
N GLY A 176 2.45 2.33 23.83
CA GLY A 176 2.01 3.62 23.31
C GLY A 176 3.08 4.25 22.42
N PHE A 177 2.74 5.37 21.80
CA PHE A 177 3.65 6.16 20.97
C PHE A 177 3.65 7.62 21.40
N SER A 178 4.77 8.32 21.22
CA SER A 178 4.85 9.76 21.42
C SER A 178 4.17 10.51 20.27
N ASP A 179 3.94 11.82 20.44
CA ASP A 179 3.42 12.69 19.36
C ASP A 179 4.31 12.70 18.11
N LYS A 180 5.58 12.27 18.24
CA LYS A 180 6.54 12.12 17.13
C LYS A 180 6.55 10.71 16.52
N GLY A 181 5.68 9.82 16.99
CA GLY A 181 5.60 8.42 16.55
C GLY A 181 6.69 7.51 17.14
N GLU A 182 7.43 7.98 18.15
CA GLU A 182 8.45 7.16 18.81
C GLU A 182 7.80 6.17 19.76
N SER A 183 8.25 4.91 19.72
CA SER A 183 7.79 3.87 20.65
C SER A 183 8.07 4.27 22.09
N LEU A 184 7.04 4.24 22.93
CA LEU A 184 7.19 4.32 24.38
C LEU A 184 7.55 2.94 24.95
N PRO A 185 8.02 2.86 26.22
CA PRO A 185 8.22 1.59 26.89
C PRO A 185 6.92 0.76 26.98
N GLU A 186 7.08 -0.55 26.89
CA GLU A 186 5.99 -1.50 27.06
C GLU A 186 5.39 -1.42 28.47
N ARG A 187 4.07 -1.61 28.55
CA ARG A 187 3.32 -1.68 29.80
C ARG A 187 2.63 -3.02 29.88
N THR A 188 2.76 -3.67 31.03
CA THR A 188 1.95 -4.84 31.39
C THR A 188 0.73 -4.37 32.16
N ILE A 189 -0.45 -4.71 31.67
CA ILE A 189 -1.74 -4.26 32.17
C ILE A 189 -2.58 -5.47 32.55
N GLN A 190 -3.11 -5.49 33.77
CA GLN A 190 -4.06 -6.50 34.20
C GLN A 190 -5.48 -5.95 34.03
N LEU A 191 -6.30 -6.62 33.22
CA LEU A 191 -7.71 -6.26 33.07
C LEU A 191 -8.59 -7.00 34.10
N PRO A 192 -9.56 -6.32 34.74
CA PRO A 192 -10.53 -6.97 35.60
C PRO A 192 -11.51 -7.80 34.77
N ILE A 193 -11.86 -8.99 35.28
CA ILE A 193 -12.83 -9.91 34.65
C ILE A 193 -14.23 -9.74 35.29
N THR A 194 -14.33 -9.01 36.40
CA THR A 194 -15.58 -8.84 37.15
C THR A 194 -16.57 -7.95 36.41
N GLY A 195 -17.82 -8.41 36.31
CA GLY A 195 -18.92 -7.65 35.71
C GLY A 195 -19.09 -7.86 34.21
N LEU A 196 -18.34 -8.79 33.61
CA LEU A 196 -18.52 -9.18 32.21
C LEU A 196 -19.70 -10.15 32.08
N ASN A 197 -20.55 -9.93 31.08
CA ASN A 197 -21.72 -10.76 30.77
C ASN A 197 -21.78 -11.10 29.27
N ASN A 198 -22.84 -11.79 28.82
CA ASN A 198 -23.01 -12.17 27.41
C ASN A 198 -23.96 -11.23 26.64
N ASP A 199 -24.37 -10.11 27.23
CA ASP A 199 -25.41 -9.24 26.67
C ASP A 199 -24.86 -8.26 25.60
N SER A 200 -23.54 -8.18 25.44
CA SER A 200 -22.87 -7.31 24.47
C SER A 200 -21.50 -7.88 24.08
N PRO A 201 -20.92 -7.51 22.91
CA PRO A 201 -19.58 -7.92 22.54
C PRO A 201 -18.53 -7.55 23.60
N LEU A 202 -17.53 -8.40 23.80
CA LEU A 202 -16.60 -8.30 24.92
C LEU A 202 -15.80 -6.99 24.87
N LEU A 203 -15.33 -6.62 23.68
CA LEU A 203 -14.57 -5.39 23.45
C LEU A 203 -15.34 -4.14 23.87
N ASN A 204 -16.66 -4.10 23.60
CA ASN A 204 -17.52 -2.99 24.00
C ASN A 204 -17.66 -2.89 25.53
N GLN A 205 -17.75 -4.04 26.23
CA GLN A 205 -17.88 -4.07 27.69
C GLN A 205 -16.63 -3.54 28.40
N ILE A 206 -15.45 -3.91 27.91
CA ILE A 206 -14.17 -3.42 28.45
C ILE A 206 -13.82 -2.02 27.96
N GLY A 207 -14.54 -1.48 26.97
CA GLY A 207 -14.37 -0.13 26.42
C GLY A 207 -13.22 0.00 25.43
N ILE A 208 -12.94 -1.06 24.67
CA ILE A 208 -11.97 -1.08 23.57
C ILE A 208 -12.71 -1.04 22.24
N THR A 209 -12.27 -0.20 21.30
CA THR A 209 -12.83 -0.10 19.94
C THR A 209 -11.76 0.14 18.88
N ARG A 210 -12.14 0.01 17.59
CA ARG A 210 -11.24 0.22 16.45
C ARG A 210 -10.87 1.70 16.34
N THR A 211 -9.67 1.95 15.82
CA THR A 211 -9.09 3.28 15.64
C THR A 211 -9.48 3.93 14.31
N ASP A 212 -10.15 3.20 13.41
CA ASP A 212 -10.42 3.63 12.02
C ASP A 212 -11.16 4.97 11.89
N LEU A 213 -11.97 5.34 12.89
CA LEU A 213 -12.74 6.59 12.92
C LEU A 213 -12.10 7.67 13.82
N PHE A 214 -10.95 7.38 14.43
CA PHE A 214 -10.22 8.34 15.27
C PHE A 214 -9.23 9.14 14.42
N LEU A 215 -9.11 10.43 14.74
CA LEU A 215 -8.16 11.31 14.11
C LEU A 215 -6.79 11.16 14.79
N LEU A 216 -5.81 10.60 14.08
CA LEU A 216 -4.45 10.47 14.57
C LEU A 216 -3.78 11.85 14.68
N SER A 217 -3.93 12.67 13.65
CA SER A 217 -3.40 14.03 13.62
C SER A 217 -4.21 14.95 12.72
N ILE A 218 -4.00 16.25 12.90
CA ILE A 218 -4.66 17.29 12.11
C ILE A 218 -3.59 18.22 11.59
N ARG A 219 -3.61 18.44 10.27
CA ARG A 219 -2.67 19.33 9.61
C ARG A 219 -2.90 20.76 10.09
N GLU A 220 -1.84 21.44 10.48
CA GLU A 220 -1.92 22.85 10.87
C GLU A 220 -2.54 23.71 9.75
N LYS A 221 -3.33 24.72 10.14
CA LYS A 221 -4.01 25.67 9.24
C LYS A 221 -5.01 25.04 8.26
N SER A 222 -5.30 23.75 8.37
CA SER A 222 -6.31 23.08 7.56
C SER A 222 -7.75 23.47 7.96
N PRO A 223 -8.75 23.21 7.11
CA PRO A 223 -10.15 23.41 7.47
C PRO A 223 -10.57 22.72 8.76
N ALA A 224 -10.10 21.49 9.00
CA ALA A 224 -10.38 20.76 10.23
C ALA A 224 -9.77 21.44 11.47
N ALA A 225 -8.52 21.92 11.36
CA ALA A 225 -7.88 22.67 12.45
C ALA A 225 -8.63 23.97 12.76
N LEU A 226 -9.02 24.72 11.72
CA LEU A 226 -9.79 25.97 11.86
C LEU A 226 -11.18 25.74 12.47
N ALA A 227 -11.80 24.60 12.19
CA ALA A 227 -13.07 24.19 12.79
C ALA A 227 -12.93 23.67 14.24
N GLY A 228 -11.70 23.51 14.74
CA GLY A 228 -11.42 23.12 16.13
C GLY A 228 -11.49 21.61 16.40
N LEU A 229 -11.37 20.79 15.36
CA LEU A 229 -11.07 19.36 15.52
C LEU A 229 -9.68 19.21 16.16
N LYS A 230 -9.47 18.11 16.89
CA LYS A 230 -8.20 17.77 17.56
C LYS A 230 -7.82 16.31 17.30
N ALA A 231 -6.53 16.01 17.43
CA ALA A 231 -6.07 14.62 17.50
C ALA A 231 -6.76 13.90 18.67
N GLY A 232 -7.14 12.63 18.46
CA GLY A 232 -7.92 11.83 19.40
C GLY A 232 -9.44 11.96 19.26
N ASP A 233 -9.94 12.94 18.48
CA ASP A 233 -11.38 13.01 18.18
C ASP A 233 -11.83 11.76 17.41
N GLN A 234 -12.97 11.18 17.79
CA GLN A 234 -13.63 10.12 17.03
C GLN A 234 -14.73 10.71 16.16
N VAL A 235 -14.71 10.52 14.85
CA VAL A 235 -15.83 10.92 13.99
C VAL A 235 -16.98 9.92 14.16
N VAL A 236 -18.13 10.40 14.62
CA VAL A 236 -19.32 9.56 14.88
C VAL A 236 -20.45 9.83 13.89
N ASP A 237 -20.51 11.03 13.31
CA ASP A 237 -21.56 11.43 12.38
C ASP A 237 -21.06 12.49 11.38
N VAL A 238 -21.58 12.43 10.15
CA VAL A 238 -21.37 13.44 9.11
C VAL A 238 -22.71 13.82 8.46
N ASP A 239 -23.08 15.09 8.52
CA ASP A 239 -24.36 15.65 8.04
C ASP A 239 -25.61 14.93 8.60
N GLY A 240 -25.60 14.57 9.88
CA GLY A 240 -26.71 13.88 10.55
C GLY A 240 -26.83 12.39 10.19
N LYS A 241 -25.81 11.83 9.54
CA LYS A 241 -25.71 10.40 9.27
C LYS A 241 -24.54 9.80 10.06
N LYS A 242 -24.86 8.81 10.90
CA LYS A 242 -23.86 8.01 11.60
C LYS A 242 -22.89 7.38 10.61
N VAL A 243 -21.61 7.49 10.90
CA VAL A 243 -20.53 6.88 10.10
C VAL A 243 -19.96 5.69 10.85
N LEU A 244 -19.81 4.56 10.14
CA LEU A 244 -19.23 3.33 10.66
C LEU A 244 -17.89 2.99 10.00
N GLN A 245 -17.59 3.64 8.87
CA GLN A 245 -16.42 3.36 8.05
C GLN A 245 -15.79 4.67 7.57
N TRP A 246 -14.46 4.69 7.55
CA TRP A 246 -13.71 5.85 7.08
C TRP A 246 -13.99 6.19 5.61
N GLN A 247 -14.25 5.17 4.78
CA GLN A 247 -14.57 5.37 3.37
C GLN A 247 -15.81 6.26 3.17
N THR A 248 -16.83 6.12 4.04
CA THR A 248 -18.02 6.99 4.02
C THR A 248 -17.67 8.46 4.24
N ILE A 249 -16.71 8.74 5.14
CA ILE A 249 -16.22 10.09 5.40
C ILE A 249 -15.47 10.63 4.17
N LEU A 250 -14.57 9.83 3.60
CA LEU A 250 -13.81 10.20 2.40
C LEU A 250 -14.73 10.52 1.22
N ASP A 251 -15.71 9.67 0.93
CA ASP A 251 -16.63 9.86 -0.18
C ASP A 251 -17.49 11.11 0.01
N LYS A 252 -17.90 11.39 1.26
CA LYS A 252 -18.64 12.60 1.59
C LYS A 252 -17.81 13.86 1.39
N VAL A 253 -16.54 13.87 1.80
CA VAL A 253 -15.63 15.02 1.56
C VAL A 253 -15.34 15.18 0.07
N LYS A 254 -15.05 14.09 -0.66
CA LYS A 254 -14.77 14.13 -2.10
C LYS A 254 -15.96 14.59 -2.94
N SER A 255 -17.19 14.29 -2.50
CA SER A 255 -18.42 14.69 -3.19
C SER A 255 -18.92 16.09 -2.83
N PHE A 256 -18.18 16.82 -1.98
CA PHE A 256 -18.53 18.19 -1.58
C PHE A 256 -18.70 19.12 -2.79
N LYS A 257 -19.75 19.95 -2.74
CA LYS A 257 -19.97 21.03 -3.70
C LYS A 257 -19.97 22.35 -2.97
N LEU A 258 -19.39 23.40 -3.57
CA LEU A 258 -19.41 24.75 -3.01
C LEU A 258 -20.82 25.26 -2.65
N ALA A 259 -21.86 24.78 -3.35
CA ALA A 259 -23.26 25.08 -3.05
C ALA A 259 -23.72 24.57 -1.67
N ASP A 260 -23.09 23.52 -1.14
CA ASP A 260 -23.39 22.92 0.17
C ASP A 260 -22.88 23.79 1.33
N LYS A 261 -22.00 24.77 1.04
CA LYS A 261 -21.34 25.71 1.96
C LYS A 261 -20.40 25.08 3.00
N SER A 262 -20.80 24.00 3.67
CA SER A 262 -20.02 23.29 4.67
C SER A 262 -20.53 21.86 4.87
N ILE A 263 -19.71 21.00 5.46
CA ILE A 263 -20.11 19.68 5.95
C ILE A 263 -20.12 19.74 7.48
N ALA A 264 -21.21 19.29 8.11
CA ALA A 264 -21.28 19.14 9.55
C ALA A 264 -20.64 17.82 9.98
N PHE A 265 -19.64 17.89 10.85
CA PHE A 265 -19.00 16.74 11.48
C PHE A 265 -19.34 16.73 12.95
N THR A 266 -19.86 15.61 13.45
CA THR A 266 -19.97 15.38 14.89
C THR A 266 -18.86 14.44 15.31
N VAL A 267 -18.08 14.88 16.29
CA VAL A 267 -17.00 14.09 16.87
C VAL A 267 -17.25 13.83 18.35
N SER A 268 -16.89 12.64 18.83
CA SER A 268 -16.81 12.34 20.25
C SER A 268 -15.41 12.65 20.76
N ARG A 269 -15.32 13.51 21.78
CA ARG A 269 -14.09 13.87 22.49
C ARG A 269 -14.32 13.61 23.97
N ASN A 270 -13.60 12.63 24.53
CA ASN A 270 -13.75 12.21 25.93
C ASN A 270 -15.20 11.82 26.30
N GLY A 271 -15.95 11.27 25.34
CA GLY A 271 -17.35 10.88 25.50
C GLY A 271 -18.38 12.00 25.30
N GLU A 272 -17.93 13.24 25.07
CA GLU A 272 -18.83 14.35 24.72
C GLU A 272 -18.89 14.54 23.20
N GLU A 273 -20.10 14.61 22.66
CA GLU A 273 -20.30 14.89 21.24
C GLU A 273 -20.20 16.40 20.97
N LYS A 274 -19.39 16.75 19.98
CA LYS A 274 -19.23 18.12 19.49
C LYS A 274 -19.43 18.16 17.99
N THR A 275 -20.40 18.97 17.56
CA THR A 275 -20.60 19.24 16.13
C THR A 275 -19.81 20.47 15.69
N VAL A 276 -19.12 20.36 14.56
CA VAL A 276 -18.38 21.45 13.90
C VAL A 276 -18.74 21.50 12.43
N SER A 277 -18.79 22.71 11.85
CA SER A 277 -19.01 22.89 10.42
C SER A 277 -17.68 23.15 9.73
N ILE A 278 -17.32 22.30 8.77
CA ILE A 278 -16.04 22.37 8.04
C ILE A 278 -16.33 22.74 6.59
N ILE A 279 -15.58 23.68 6.05
CA ILE A 279 -15.61 24.01 4.62
C ILE A 279 -14.39 23.33 3.98
N PRO A 280 -14.56 22.21 3.25
CA PRO A 280 -13.44 21.57 2.59
C PRO A 280 -12.71 22.52 1.65
N GLU A 281 -11.38 22.46 1.64
CA GLU A 281 -10.55 23.21 0.71
C GLU A 281 -10.18 22.33 -0.48
N GLN A 282 -10.08 22.94 -1.66
CA GLN A 282 -9.61 22.24 -2.85
C GLN A 282 -8.09 22.16 -2.81
N ILE A 283 -7.55 20.95 -2.84
CA ILE A 283 -6.12 20.68 -2.91
C ILE A 283 -5.81 19.82 -4.11
N ASP A 284 -4.65 20.08 -4.72
CA ASP A 284 -4.13 19.22 -5.77
C ASP A 284 -3.32 18.11 -5.10
N LEU A 285 -3.84 16.89 -5.18
CA LEU A 285 -3.15 15.70 -4.69
C LEU A 285 -2.72 14.83 -5.86
N PRO A 286 -1.55 14.18 -5.78
CA PRO A 286 -1.26 13.07 -6.68
C PRO A 286 -2.30 11.98 -6.42
N THR A 287 -2.92 11.53 -7.49
CA THR A 287 -3.69 10.28 -7.51
C THR A 287 -2.79 9.10 -7.15
N GLU A 288 -3.34 7.92 -6.86
CA GLU A 288 -2.53 6.67 -6.79
C GLU A 288 -1.76 6.44 -8.10
N GLN A 289 -2.27 7.07 -9.15
CA GLN A 289 -1.77 7.13 -10.50
C GLN A 289 -0.70 8.24 -10.71
N GLY A 290 -0.34 9.03 -9.69
CA GLY A 290 0.68 10.08 -9.78
C GLY A 290 0.35 11.28 -10.68
N ALA A 291 -0.83 11.31 -11.34
CA ALA A 291 -1.40 12.50 -11.94
C ALA A 291 -1.94 13.42 -10.85
N MET A 292 -1.79 14.74 -11.01
CA MET A 292 -2.41 15.70 -10.07
C MET A 292 -3.91 15.72 -10.32
N GLU A 293 -4.69 15.45 -9.28
CA GLU A 293 -6.14 15.62 -9.29
C GLU A 293 -6.53 16.59 -8.19
N SER A 294 -7.36 17.56 -8.58
CA SER A 294 -7.89 18.53 -7.66
C SER A 294 -9.07 17.91 -6.91
N ARG A 295 -8.95 17.78 -5.59
CA ARG A 295 -9.96 17.16 -4.73
C ARG A 295 -10.19 18.00 -3.49
N TYR A 296 -11.40 17.94 -2.95
CA TYR A 296 -11.69 18.54 -1.66
C TYR A 296 -11.05 17.73 -0.54
N ALA A 297 -10.50 18.42 0.45
CA ALA A 297 -9.94 17.84 1.65
C ALA A 297 -10.19 18.74 2.87
N ILE A 298 -10.09 18.14 4.05
CA ILE A 298 -10.24 18.83 5.34
C ILE A 298 -8.96 18.83 6.17
N GLY A 299 -7.91 18.11 5.76
CA GLY A 299 -6.60 18.09 6.42
C GLY A 299 -6.53 17.26 7.71
N VAL A 300 -7.21 16.12 7.75
CA VAL A 300 -7.15 15.15 8.86
C VAL A 300 -6.41 13.89 8.44
N VAL A 301 -5.76 13.22 9.40
CA VAL A 301 -5.13 11.90 9.21
C VAL A 301 -5.87 10.90 10.11
N PRO A 302 -6.49 9.84 9.56
CA PRO A 302 -7.13 8.82 10.36
C PRO A 302 -6.10 7.90 11.02
N ALA A 303 -6.45 7.29 12.15
CA ALA A 303 -5.64 6.29 12.84
C ALA A 303 -5.86 4.88 12.27
N ILE A 304 -5.86 4.74 10.93
CA ILE A 304 -5.94 3.43 10.27
C ILE A 304 -4.53 2.89 10.14
N LEU A 305 -4.20 1.88 10.96
CA LEU A 305 -2.92 1.19 10.89
C LEU A 305 -3.16 -0.26 10.46
N SER A 306 -2.67 -0.61 9.28
CA SER A 306 -2.69 -1.98 8.77
C SER A 306 -1.47 -2.75 9.27
N SER A 307 -1.68 -4.02 9.59
CA SER A 307 -0.62 -4.99 9.85
C SER A 307 -0.60 -6.00 8.70
N PRO A 308 0.53 -6.14 7.97
CA PRO A 308 0.61 -7.12 6.90
C PRO A 308 0.48 -8.53 7.48
N ASN A 309 -0.22 -9.40 6.76
CA ASN A 309 -0.28 -10.81 7.14
C ASN A 309 1.11 -11.46 7.15
N ALA A 310 1.22 -12.60 7.85
CA ALA A 310 2.46 -13.35 7.95
C ALA A 310 3.07 -13.59 6.55
N PRO A 311 4.33 -13.18 6.31
CA PRO A 311 4.91 -13.24 4.98
C PRO A 311 5.19 -14.68 4.58
N TYR A 312 4.97 -14.99 3.31
CA TYR A 312 5.50 -16.18 2.67
C TYR A 312 6.97 -15.96 2.30
N LEU A 313 7.84 -16.91 2.67
CA LEU A 313 9.25 -16.89 2.26
C LEU A 313 9.37 -17.53 0.88
N PHE A 314 9.34 -16.72 -0.16
CA PHE A 314 9.60 -17.17 -1.52
C PHE A 314 11.11 -17.38 -1.69
N LYS A 315 11.54 -18.62 -1.93
CA LYS A 315 12.95 -18.95 -2.14
C LYS A 315 13.12 -20.00 -3.22
N ILE A 316 14.07 -19.75 -4.13
CA ILE A 316 14.38 -20.65 -5.24
C ILE A 316 15.67 -21.41 -4.93
N SER A 317 15.55 -22.72 -4.73
CA SER A 317 16.71 -23.56 -4.42
C SER A 317 17.50 -23.99 -5.66
N ASN A 318 16.87 -24.02 -6.84
CA ASN A 318 17.49 -24.50 -8.07
C ASN A 318 18.09 -23.34 -8.91
N PRO A 319 19.40 -23.34 -9.23
CA PRO A 319 20.04 -22.29 -10.02
C PRO A 319 19.40 -22.06 -11.40
N LEU A 320 18.93 -23.11 -12.08
CA LEU A 320 18.28 -22.94 -13.38
C LEU A 320 16.92 -22.23 -13.24
N SER A 321 16.12 -22.63 -12.25
CA SER A 321 14.87 -21.94 -11.92
C SER A 321 15.12 -20.49 -11.50
N ALA A 322 16.24 -20.21 -10.82
CA ALA A 322 16.63 -18.85 -10.45
C ALA A 322 16.98 -18.00 -11.67
N ALA A 323 17.67 -18.57 -12.67
CA ALA A 323 17.92 -17.88 -13.93
C ALA A 323 16.61 -17.58 -14.70
N VAL A 324 15.69 -18.55 -14.75
CA VAL A 324 14.35 -18.36 -15.34
C VAL A 324 13.58 -17.25 -14.62
N TYR A 325 13.60 -17.27 -13.28
CA TYR A 325 13.03 -16.20 -12.47
C TYR A 325 13.68 -14.84 -12.78
N GLY A 326 14.99 -14.79 -12.92
CA GLY A 326 15.73 -13.60 -13.31
C GLY A 326 15.26 -13.01 -14.64
N VAL A 327 15.02 -13.86 -15.64
CA VAL A 327 14.45 -13.47 -16.94
C VAL A 327 13.02 -12.95 -16.79
N GLN A 328 12.18 -13.67 -16.04
CA GLN A 328 10.78 -13.28 -15.80
C GLN A 328 10.67 -11.93 -15.10
N GLN A 329 11.43 -11.73 -14.01
CA GLN A 329 11.47 -10.46 -13.30
C GLN A 329 12.02 -9.33 -14.18
N SER A 330 13.06 -9.61 -14.96
CA SER A 330 13.59 -8.61 -15.87
C SER A 330 12.58 -8.18 -16.92
N TRP A 331 11.78 -9.11 -17.44
CA TRP A 331 10.70 -8.82 -18.37
C TRP A 331 9.58 -8.00 -17.74
N VAL A 332 9.15 -8.35 -16.51
CA VAL A 332 8.13 -7.61 -15.75
C VAL A 332 8.59 -6.16 -15.54
N TRP A 333 9.78 -5.95 -15.01
CA TRP A 333 10.31 -4.61 -14.76
C TRP A 333 10.56 -3.82 -16.06
N THR A 334 11.00 -4.49 -17.12
CA THR A 334 11.14 -3.86 -18.45
C THR A 334 9.80 -3.33 -18.95
N LYS A 335 8.72 -4.13 -18.86
CA LYS A 335 7.37 -3.69 -19.24
C LYS A 335 6.90 -2.50 -18.40
N LEU A 336 7.04 -2.57 -17.08
CA LEU A 336 6.59 -1.52 -16.17
C LEU A 336 7.30 -0.19 -16.46
N ILE A 337 8.63 -0.22 -16.65
CA ILE A 337 9.41 0.98 -16.97
C ILE A 337 9.04 1.52 -18.35
N ALA A 338 8.90 0.65 -19.36
CA ALA A 338 8.51 1.07 -20.71
C ALA A 338 7.12 1.74 -20.72
N ILE A 339 6.14 1.16 -20.02
CA ILE A 339 4.79 1.74 -19.89
C ILE A 339 4.84 3.07 -19.13
N SER A 340 5.64 3.16 -18.07
CA SER A 340 5.86 4.40 -17.33
C SER A 340 6.42 5.52 -18.22
N LEU A 341 7.42 5.22 -19.06
CA LEU A 341 7.98 6.17 -20.03
C LEU A 341 6.93 6.63 -21.06
N VAL A 342 6.11 5.71 -21.58
CA VAL A 342 5.03 6.06 -22.53
C VAL A 342 3.99 6.96 -21.86
N ARG A 343 3.55 6.62 -20.65
CA ARG A 343 2.54 7.38 -19.90
C ARG A 343 3.04 8.77 -19.46
N LEU A 344 4.34 8.89 -19.20
CA LEU A 344 5.00 10.17 -18.96
C LEU A 344 4.91 11.07 -20.21
N VAL A 345 5.22 10.54 -21.39
CA VAL A 345 5.12 11.28 -22.65
C VAL A 345 3.66 11.66 -22.98
N GLN A 346 2.70 10.81 -22.60
CA GLN A 346 1.26 11.07 -22.74
C GLN A 346 0.70 12.05 -21.68
N ASN A 347 1.52 12.52 -20.73
CA ASN A 347 1.10 13.35 -19.61
C ASN A 347 0.04 12.68 -18.69
N GLU A 348 0.00 11.35 -18.68
CA GLU A 348 -0.79 10.56 -17.70
C GLU A 348 -0.05 10.45 -16.35
N VAL A 349 1.28 10.63 -16.36
CA VAL A 349 2.13 10.63 -15.17
C VAL A 349 2.88 11.96 -15.10
N SER A 350 2.86 12.61 -13.93
CA SER A 350 3.56 13.88 -13.73
C SER A 350 5.08 13.75 -13.86
N ALA A 351 5.70 14.62 -14.65
CA ALA A 351 7.15 14.72 -14.76
C ALA A 351 7.84 15.13 -13.44
N ARG A 352 7.09 15.66 -12.47
CA ARG A 352 7.60 15.96 -11.11
C ARG A 352 7.94 14.70 -10.30
N ASN A 353 7.53 13.52 -10.77
CA ASN A 353 7.85 12.24 -10.14
C ASN A 353 9.16 11.63 -10.69
N ILE A 354 9.84 12.30 -11.63
CA ILE A 354 11.13 11.84 -12.15
C ILE A 354 12.22 12.17 -11.13
N GLY A 355 12.67 11.15 -10.40
CA GLY A 355 13.83 11.27 -9.51
C GLY A 355 15.13 11.38 -10.30
N GLY A 356 16.00 12.29 -9.90
CA GLY A 356 17.36 12.40 -10.40
C GLY A 356 18.34 11.53 -9.62
N VAL A 357 19.64 11.86 -9.72
CA VAL A 357 20.74 11.11 -9.10
C VAL A 357 20.65 11.09 -7.58
N ILE A 358 20.16 12.17 -6.95
CA ILE A 358 20.06 12.28 -5.49
C ILE A 358 18.96 11.34 -4.99
N THR A 359 17.80 11.34 -5.66
CA THR A 359 16.70 10.43 -5.32
C THR A 359 17.12 8.97 -5.47
N ILE A 360 17.82 8.62 -6.56
CA ILE A 360 18.35 7.26 -6.77
C ILE A 360 19.28 6.85 -5.61
N GLY A 361 20.22 7.72 -5.22
CA GLY A 361 21.14 7.44 -4.12
C GLY A 361 20.43 7.22 -2.77
N ARG A 362 19.42 8.05 -2.46
CA ARG A 362 18.62 7.92 -1.24
C ARG A 362 17.82 6.62 -1.22
N VAL A 363 17.13 6.30 -2.32
CA VAL A 363 16.33 5.08 -2.43
C VAL A 363 17.24 3.85 -2.31
N ALA A 364 18.41 3.85 -2.94
CA ALA A 364 19.40 2.79 -2.80
C ALA A 364 19.88 2.63 -1.35
N SER A 365 20.19 3.74 -0.65
CA SER A 365 20.53 3.73 0.78
C SER A 365 19.41 3.15 1.62
N LYS A 366 18.16 3.57 1.38
CA LYS A 366 17.01 3.06 2.12
C LYS A 366 16.76 1.57 1.88
N SER A 367 16.96 1.10 0.65
CA SER A 367 16.87 -0.34 0.33
C SER A 367 17.97 -1.14 1.05
N PHE A 368 19.16 -0.58 1.23
CA PHE A 368 20.22 -1.24 2.00
C PHE A 368 19.88 -1.37 3.49
N GLU A 369 19.26 -0.35 4.10
CA GLU A 369 18.74 -0.43 5.47
C GLU A 369 17.68 -1.53 5.65
N VAL A 370 16.85 -1.77 4.63
CA VAL A 370 15.87 -2.87 4.63
C VAL A 370 16.58 -4.24 4.54
N GLY A 371 17.63 -4.33 3.72
CA GLY A 371 18.50 -5.50 3.67
C GLY A 371 19.13 -5.74 2.30
N VAL A 372 20.07 -6.68 2.25
CA VAL A 372 20.86 -6.97 1.05
C VAL A 372 19.99 -7.40 -0.14
N GLY A 373 18.96 -8.22 0.06
CA GLY A 373 18.05 -8.64 -1.00
C GLY A 373 17.33 -7.46 -1.67
N ALA A 374 16.81 -6.52 -0.87
CA ALA A 374 16.14 -5.31 -1.36
C ALA A 374 17.12 -4.40 -2.13
N PHE A 375 18.33 -4.24 -1.61
CA PHE A 375 19.39 -3.47 -2.29
C PHE A 375 19.79 -4.09 -3.65
N LEU A 376 19.98 -5.41 -3.71
CA LEU A 376 20.27 -6.13 -4.97
C LEU A 376 19.12 -5.95 -5.98
N LYS A 377 17.87 -6.11 -5.53
CA LYS A 377 16.69 -5.88 -6.37
C LYS A 377 16.66 -4.45 -6.92
N MET A 378 16.96 -3.44 -6.11
CA MET A 378 17.07 -2.04 -6.57
C MET A 378 18.14 -1.87 -7.65
N MET A 379 19.33 -2.47 -7.47
CA MET A 379 20.38 -2.44 -8.50
C MET A 379 19.95 -3.10 -9.81
N ALA A 380 19.21 -4.22 -9.74
CA ALA A 380 18.67 -4.88 -10.93
C ALA A 380 17.67 -3.97 -11.67
N ILE A 381 16.77 -3.29 -10.94
CA ILE A 381 15.81 -2.33 -11.50
C ILE A 381 16.53 -1.15 -12.16
N ILE A 382 17.53 -0.56 -11.51
CA ILE A 382 18.34 0.52 -12.08
C ILE A 382 19.04 0.05 -13.35
N SER A 383 19.57 -1.17 -13.35
CA SER A 383 20.22 -1.73 -14.54
C SER A 383 19.25 -1.90 -15.70
N ILE A 384 18.01 -2.36 -15.46
CA ILE A 384 16.96 -2.40 -16.50
C ILE A 384 16.62 -1.00 -17.01
N ASN A 385 16.55 -0.01 -16.12
CA ASN A 385 16.30 1.37 -16.53
C ASN A 385 17.42 1.87 -17.46
N LEU A 386 18.69 1.62 -17.12
CA LEU A 386 19.83 1.95 -17.99
C LEU A 386 19.81 1.18 -19.32
N PHE A 387 19.40 -0.10 -19.30
CA PHE A 387 19.18 -0.87 -20.53
C PHE A 387 18.15 -0.19 -21.43
N LEU A 388 16.97 0.14 -20.91
CA LEU A 388 15.88 0.75 -21.66
C LEU A 388 16.21 2.16 -22.15
N LEU A 389 16.75 3.01 -21.29
CA LEU A 389 17.15 4.37 -21.65
C LEU A 389 18.18 4.35 -22.78
N ASN A 390 19.16 3.45 -22.72
CA ASN A 390 20.16 3.31 -23.77
C ASN A 390 19.59 2.76 -25.09
N LEU A 391 18.38 2.19 -25.10
CA LEU A 391 17.68 1.76 -26.32
C LEU A 391 16.84 2.89 -26.95
N LEU A 392 16.64 4.02 -26.26
CA LEU A 392 15.87 5.13 -26.80
C LEU A 392 16.55 5.71 -28.05
N PRO A 393 15.77 6.24 -29.02
CA PRO A 393 16.28 6.82 -30.27
C PRO A 393 16.90 8.22 -30.03
N VAL A 394 17.79 8.33 -29.05
CA VAL A 394 18.52 9.56 -28.72
C VAL A 394 19.93 9.45 -29.32
N PRO A 395 20.36 10.38 -30.19
CA PRO A 395 21.61 10.29 -30.95
C PRO A 395 22.90 10.02 -30.17
N VAL A 396 22.98 10.42 -28.90
CA VAL A 396 24.15 10.25 -28.03
C VAL A 396 24.13 8.92 -27.25
N LEU A 397 23.02 8.17 -27.34
CA LEU A 397 22.84 6.85 -26.71
C LEU A 397 22.99 5.74 -27.76
N ASP A 398 23.18 4.51 -27.29
CA ASP A 398 23.34 3.31 -28.13
C ASP A 398 22.16 3.12 -29.11
N GLY A 399 20.93 3.46 -28.69
CA GLY A 399 19.73 3.40 -29.52
C GLY A 399 19.70 4.44 -30.65
N GLY A 400 20.37 5.59 -30.49
CA GLY A 400 20.56 6.57 -31.56
C GLY A 400 21.41 6.00 -32.71
N HIS A 401 22.48 5.28 -32.36
CA HIS A 401 23.29 4.56 -33.35
C HIS A 401 22.49 3.49 -34.09
N LEU A 402 21.63 2.76 -33.39
CA LEU A 402 20.73 1.78 -34.00
C LEU A 402 19.78 2.42 -35.03
N VAL A 403 19.23 3.60 -34.71
CA VAL A 403 18.43 4.39 -35.66
C VAL A 403 19.26 4.80 -36.87
N PHE A 404 20.48 5.29 -36.68
CA PHE A 404 21.35 5.68 -37.80
C PHE A 404 21.68 4.49 -38.71
N PHE A 405 22.05 3.34 -38.16
CA PHE A 405 22.30 2.13 -38.96
C PHE A 405 21.05 1.65 -39.70
N THR A 406 19.87 1.78 -39.09
CA THR A 406 18.60 1.44 -39.75
C THR A 406 18.35 2.36 -40.94
N ILE A 407 18.58 3.67 -40.78
CA ILE A 407 18.44 4.65 -41.86
C ILE A 407 19.46 4.39 -42.97
N GLU A 408 20.71 4.09 -42.64
CA GLU A 408 21.77 3.77 -43.61
C GLU A 408 21.45 2.50 -44.40
N ALA A 409 20.94 1.46 -43.72
CA ALA A 409 20.52 0.22 -44.36
C ALA A 409 19.37 0.45 -45.35
N LEU A 410 18.37 1.27 -44.99
CA LEU A 410 17.26 1.62 -45.87
C LEU A 410 17.69 2.53 -47.04
N LYS A 411 18.64 3.43 -46.80
CA LYS A 411 19.13 4.40 -47.79
C LYS A 411 20.21 3.83 -48.71
N GLY A 412 20.88 2.74 -48.30
CA GLY A 412 22.01 2.14 -49.01
C GLY A 412 23.28 3.00 -49.03
N ALA A 413 23.35 4.06 -48.22
CA ALA A 413 24.48 4.99 -48.19
C ALA A 413 24.69 5.58 -46.78
N PRO A 414 25.94 5.82 -46.36
CA PRO A 414 26.24 6.35 -45.03
C PRO A 414 25.66 7.75 -44.83
N ILE A 415 25.30 8.06 -43.57
CA ILE A 415 24.89 9.41 -43.19
C ILE A 415 26.13 10.30 -43.18
N SER A 416 25.99 11.52 -43.73
CA SER A 416 27.10 12.48 -43.74
C SER A 416 27.53 12.83 -42.31
N PHE A 417 28.84 12.86 -42.06
CA PHE A 417 29.43 13.21 -40.75
C PHE A 417 28.82 14.47 -40.11
N LYS A 418 28.60 15.54 -40.87
CA LYS A 418 27.97 16.78 -40.36
C LYS A 418 26.56 16.55 -39.77
N LYS A 419 25.76 15.67 -40.37
CA LYS A 419 24.41 15.37 -39.88
C LYS A 419 24.45 14.52 -38.61
N LEU A 420 25.40 13.58 -38.53
CA LEU A 420 25.62 12.76 -37.34
C LEU A 420 26.07 13.64 -36.16
N GLU A 421 27.02 14.56 -36.39
CA GLU A 421 27.52 15.49 -35.38
C GLU A 421 26.41 16.42 -34.86
N ILE A 422 25.61 17.01 -35.75
CA ILE A 422 24.46 17.84 -35.35
C ILE A 422 23.47 17.02 -34.53
N ALA A 423 23.14 15.79 -34.98
CA ALA A 423 22.23 14.94 -34.25
C ALA A 423 22.76 14.60 -32.84
N GLN A 424 24.05 14.26 -32.72
CA GLN A 424 24.71 14.00 -31.44
C GLN A 424 24.71 15.23 -30.52
N GLN A 425 25.01 16.42 -31.03
CA GLN A 425 24.96 17.66 -30.26
C GLN A 425 23.54 17.95 -29.76
N VAL A 426 22.52 17.82 -30.62
CA VAL A 426 21.11 17.96 -30.22
C VAL A 426 20.75 16.94 -29.14
N GLY A 427 21.14 15.67 -29.34
CA GLY A 427 20.93 14.61 -28.36
C GLY A 427 21.59 14.91 -27.01
N LEU A 428 22.82 15.40 -27.02
CA LEU A 428 23.56 15.78 -25.82
C LEU A 428 22.89 16.95 -25.09
N VAL A 429 22.47 18.00 -25.81
CA VAL A 429 21.75 19.14 -25.22
C VAL A 429 20.44 18.70 -24.58
N LEU A 430 19.68 17.82 -25.24
CA LEU A 430 18.44 17.25 -24.69
C LEU A 430 18.70 16.44 -23.42
N LEU A 431 19.72 15.57 -23.41
CA LEU A 431 20.08 14.79 -22.22
C LEU A 431 20.53 15.68 -21.07
N LEU A 432 21.39 16.66 -21.32
CA LEU A 432 21.83 17.62 -20.30
C LEU A 432 20.66 18.43 -19.75
N SER A 433 19.73 18.84 -20.61
CA SER A 433 18.52 19.55 -20.19
C SER A 433 17.64 18.67 -19.29
N LEU A 434 17.46 17.39 -19.64
CA LEU A 434 16.73 16.43 -18.82
C LEU A 434 17.42 16.17 -17.49
N MET A 435 18.75 16.03 -17.47
CA MET A 435 19.53 15.86 -16.24
C MET A 435 19.41 17.06 -15.32
N LEU A 436 19.51 18.28 -15.86
CA LEU A 436 19.33 19.51 -15.11
C LEU A 436 17.91 19.64 -14.56
N PHE A 437 16.90 19.27 -15.36
CA PHE A 437 15.50 19.23 -14.92
C PHE A 437 15.29 18.23 -13.77
N ALA A 438 15.83 17.02 -13.88
CA ALA A 438 15.75 16.01 -12.81
C ALA A 438 16.47 16.46 -11.54
N LEU A 439 17.63 17.12 -11.67
CA LEU A 439 18.36 17.69 -10.53
C LEU A 439 17.57 18.84 -9.87
N PHE A 440 16.96 19.71 -10.67
CA PHE A 440 16.07 20.75 -10.16
C PHE A 440 14.89 20.15 -9.39
N ASN A 441 14.29 19.08 -9.92
CA ASN A 441 13.22 18.36 -9.25
C ASN A 441 13.69 17.74 -7.91
N ASP A 442 14.86 17.11 -7.89
CA ASP A 442 15.47 16.58 -6.66
C ASP A 442 15.68 17.68 -5.59
N ILE A 443 16.17 18.85 -5.98
CA ILE A 443 16.38 19.99 -5.09
C ILE A 443 15.04 20.56 -4.59
N SER A 444 14.05 20.67 -5.47
CA SER A 444 12.70 21.11 -5.10
C SER A 444 12.08 20.19 -4.06
N HIS A 445 12.17 18.87 -4.26
CA HIS A 445 11.67 17.87 -3.30
C HIS A 445 12.40 17.96 -1.96
N LEU A 446 13.72 18.12 -1.98
CA LEU A 446 14.52 18.34 -0.79
C LEU A 446 14.03 19.56 0.00
N ILE A 447 13.90 20.72 -0.64
CA ILE A 447 13.50 21.95 0.04
C ILE A 447 12.07 21.86 0.59
N SER A 448 11.15 21.20 -0.12
CA SER A 448 9.76 21.04 0.35
C SER A 448 9.58 20.04 1.51
N SER A 449 10.59 19.21 1.77
CA SER A 449 10.59 18.24 2.88
C SER A 449 11.12 18.81 4.20
N TRP A 450 11.57 20.08 4.19
CA TRP A 450 11.92 20.90 5.36
C TRP A 450 10.86 21.97 5.57
#